data_AF-A0A6I1K6W5-F1
#
_entry.id   AF-A0A6I1K6W5-F1
#
_cell.length_a   1.000
_cell.length_b   1.000
_cell.length_c   1.000
_cell.angle_alpha   90.00
_cell.angle_beta   90.00
_cell.angle_gamma   90.00
#
_symmetry.space_group_name_H-M   'P 1'
#
loop_
_entity.id
_entity.type
_entity.pdbx_description
1 polymer ?
#
loop_
_entity_poly.entity_id
_entity_poly.type
_entity_poly.pdbx_seq_one_letter_code
_entity_poly.pdbx_strand_id
1 'polypeptide(L)'
;MPELDATEIRGSFREFVGADRYRKFVRSINRGCRRKGRLFFWQEELWHKFVTNGRGAPTGEETVMDIFRICDVHDCNLTTLLRNDPPLEIRDTPEYDQAFETNFPFASGGDLICAVCRSERSRWISENLDLCRILRGKTTYEAYCDRLLEGVADPAARDKIWNDAKERIKKREIEIHAQMQPGDELWEWDGGGWHRFAGRAGVAVVRDGRIVKQWCEIKS
;
A
#
# COMPACT_ATOMS: atom_id res chain seq x y z
N MET A 1 10.22 26.59 34.98
CA MET A 1 9.00 25.75 34.78
C MET A 1 9.46 24.41 34.27
N PRO A 2 8.91 23.28 34.74
CA PRO A 2 9.27 21.97 34.21
C PRO A 2 8.92 21.91 32.72
N GLU A 3 9.84 21.42 31.92
CA GLU A 3 9.64 21.10 30.51
C GLU A 3 8.71 19.89 30.44
N LEU A 4 7.63 19.99 29.67
CA LEU A 4 6.72 18.85 29.48
C LEU A 4 7.45 17.78 28.67
N ASP A 5 7.28 16.52 29.05
CA ASP A 5 7.83 15.44 28.23
C ASP A 5 7.03 15.25 26.92
N ALA A 6 7.60 14.53 25.96
CA ALA A 6 6.99 14.32 24.66
C ALA A 6 5.62 13.62 24.74
N THR A 7 5.39 12.78 25.74
CA THR A 7 4.13 12.05 25.95
C THR A 7 3.05 12.98 26.47
N GLU A 8 3.38 13.83 27.45
CA GLU A 8 2.48 14.85 27.99
C GLU A 8 2.07 15.87 26.92
N ILE A 9 3.03 16.30 26.10
CA ILE A 9 2.78 17.18 24.96
C ILE A 9 1.81 16.52 23.97
N ARG A 10 2.05 15.25 23.62
CA ARG A 10 1.19 14.49 22.71
C ARG A 10 -0.24 14.35 23.24
N GLY A 11 -0.39 14.01 24.52
CA GLY A 11 -1.69 13.89 25.20
C GLY A 11 -2.45 15.21 25.19
N SER A 12 -1.80 16.29 25.63
CA SER A 12 -2.39 17.64 25.70
C SER A 12 -2.78 18.16 24.31
N PHE A 13 -1.93 17.93 23.29
CA PHE A 13 -2.23 18.33 21.93
C PHE A 13 -3.41 17.54 21.35
N ARG A 14 -3.49 16.23 21.63
CA ARG A 14 -4.60 15.36 21.21
C ARG A 14 -5.94 15.83 21.78
N GLU A 15 -5.96 16.19 23.06
CA GLU A 15 -7.15 16.75 23.72
C GLU A 15 -7.56 18.08 23.08
N PHE A 16 -6.61 18.97 22.82
CA PHE A 16 -6.87 20.28 22.22
C PHE A 16 -7.48 20.20 20.82
N VAL A 17 -6.95 19.36 19.92
CA VAL A 17 -7.38 19.32 18.51
C VAL A 17 -8.46 18.27 18.22
N GLY A 18 -8.66 17.31 19.12
CA GLY A 18 -9.51 16.15 18.91
C GLY A 18 -8.82 15.01 18.13
N ALA A 19 -9.31 13.78 18.33
CA ALA A 19 -8.66 12.56 17.83
C ALA A 19 -8.43 12.53 16.31
N ASP A 20 -9.40 12.96 15.50
CA ASP A 20 -9.28 12.91 14.04
C ASP A 20 -8.26 13.90 13.49
N ARG A 21 -8.26 15.14 14.01
CA ARG A 21 -7.26 16.15 13.64
C ARG A 21 -5.87 15.75 14.11
N TYR A 22 -5.77 15.18 15.31
CA TYR A 22 -4.53 14.64 15.84
C TYR A 22 -3.95 13.56 14.91
N ARG A 23 -4.77 12.58 14.52
CA ARG A 23 -4.39 11.53 13.55
C ARG A 23 -3.89 12.14 12.24
N LYS A 24 -4.64 13.09 11.67
CA LYS A 24 -4.24 13.77 10.42
C LYS A 24 -2.92 14.52 10.56
N PHE A 25 -2.70 15.17 11.70
CA PHE A 25 -1.47 15.89 12.03
C PHE A 25 -0.26 14.94 12.09
N VAL A 26 -0.34 13.89 12.90
CA VAL A 26 0.72 12.88 13.05
C VAL A 26 1.04 12.20 11.72
N ARG A 27 0.01 11.78 10.95
CA ARG A 27 0.22 11.16 9.63
C ARG A 27 0.88 12.10 8.63
N SER A 28 0.53 13.38 8.65
CA SER A 28 1.13 14.37 7.76
C SER A 28 2.59 14.62 8.11
N ILE A 29 2.94 14.65 9.40
CA ILE A 29 4.33 14.74 9.87
C ILE A 29 5.16 13.58 9.30
N ASN A 30 4.71 12.34 9.57
CA ASN A 30 5.46 11.13 9.25
C ASN A 30 5.49 10.77 7.76
N ARG A 31 4.66 11.41 6.92
CA ARG A 31 4.65 11.22 5.47
C ARG A 31 5.22 12.44 4.74
N GLY A 32 4.51 13.56 4.75
CA GLY A 32 4.78 14.71 3.88
C GLY A 32 5.81 15.68 4.44
N CYS A 33 5.75 15.99 5.74
CA CYS A 33 6.59 17.01 6.36
C CYS A 33 8.05 16.59 6.43
N ARG A 34 8.33 15.36 6.89
CA ARG A 34 9.72 14.86 7.00
C ARG A 34 10.45 14.87 5.66
N ARG A 35 9.77 14.51 4.55
CA ARG A 35 10.35 14.60 3.20
C ARG A 35 10.70 16.04 2.80
N LYS A 36 9.97 17.03 3.32
CA LYS A 36 10.18 18.45 3.03
C LYS A 36 11.03 19.16 4.10
N GLY A 37 11.33 18.50 5.22
CA GLY A 37 12.04 19.08 6.36
C GLY A 37 11.28 20.21 7.08
N ARG A 38 9.96 20.31 6.93
CA ARG A 38 9.14 21.38 7.52
C ARG A 38 7.68 21.01 7.69
N LEU A 39 6.99 21.69 8.60
CA LEU A 39 5.54 21.54 8.77
C LEU A 39 4.77 22.13 7.57
N PHE A 40 3.52 21.70 7.37
CA PHE A 40 2.61 22.42 6.47
C PHE A 40 2.01 23.63 7.18
N PHE A 41 1.65 24.66 6.42
CA PHE A 41 1.06 25.90 6.95
C PHE A 41 -0.08 25.65 7.95
N TRP A 42 -1.03 24.76 7.63
CA TRP A 42 -2.14 24.44 8.55
C TRP A 42 -1.69 23.74 9.84
N GLN A 43 -0.56 23.02 9.81
CA GLN A 43 0.03 22.39 11.00
C GLN A 43 0.76 23.42 11.86
N GLU A 44 1.49 24.34 11.23
CA GLU A 44 2.12 25.47 11.92
C GLU A 44 1.07 26.32 12.64
N GLU A 45 -0.01 26.71 11.94
CA GLU A 45 -1.11 27.47 12.56
C GLU A 45 -1.76 26.69 13.71
N LEU A 46 -2.01 25.39 13.53
CA LEU A 46 -2.63 24.56 14.56
C LEU A 46 -1.72 24.39 15.77
N TRP A 47 -0.42 24.21 15.55
CA TRP A 47 0.60 24.12 16.58
C TRP A 47 0.77 25.45 17.32
N HIS A 48 0.84 26.56 16.60
CA HIS A 48 0.94 27.90 17.19
C HIS A 48 -0.26 28.19 18.09
N LYS A 49 -1.48 27.86 17.65
CA LYS A 49 -2.69 27.99 18.50
C LYS A 49 -2.59 27.15 19.76
N PHE A 50 -2.07 25.93 19.67
CA PHE A 50 -1.85 25.08 20.85
C PHE A 50 -0.85 25.70 21.82
N VAL A 51 0.32 26.14 21.32
CA VAL A 51 1.39 26.75 22.13
C VAL A 51 0.90 28.02 22.82
N THR A 52 0.13 28.87 22.13
CA THR A 52 -0.41 30.11 22.71
C THR A 52 -1.46 29.86 23.80
N ASN A 53 -2.14 28.72 23.78
CA ASN A 53 -3.13 28.33 24.79
C ASN A 53 -2.56 27.45 25.92
N GLY A 54 -1.35 26.91 25.75
CA GLY A 54 -0.73 25.95 26.66
C GLY A 54 0.55 26.47 27.31
N ARG A 55 1.12 25.71 28.25
CA ARG A 55 2.41 26.02 28.87
C ARG A 55 3.50 25.09 28.34
N GLY A 56 4.65 25.66 27.98
CA GLY A 56 5.92 24.93 27.86
C GLY A 56 6.09 24.04 26.62
N ALA A 57 5.23 24.13 25.61
CA ALA A 57 5.42 23.41 24.36
C ALA A 57 6.54 24.03 23.50
N PRO A 58 7.37 23.22 22.82
CA PRO A 58 8.46 23.73 22.00
C PRO A 58 7.95 24.46 20.76
N THR A 59 8.71 25.47 20.33
CA THR A 59 8.39 26.29 19.16
C THR A 59 9.17 25.87 17.90
N GLY A 60 10.26 25.11 18.05
CA GLY A 60 11.09 24.65 16.94
C GLY A 60 10.43 23.52 16.14
N GLU A 61 10.30 23.69 14.82
CA GLU A 61 9.67 22.71 13.92
C GLU A 61 10.32 21.32 13.99
N GLU A 62 11.65 21.26 14.08
CA GLU A 62 12.40 19.99 14.19
C GLU A 62 11.99 19.23 15.45
N THR A 63 11.96 19.92 16.60
CA THR A 63 11.52 19.36 17.88
C THR A 63 10.07 18.87 17.80
N VAL A 64 9.19 19.61 17.12
CA VAL A 64 7.79 19.18 16.91
C VAL A 64 7.75 17.90 16.06
N MET A 65 8.49 17.85 14.95
CA MET A 65 8.54 16.66 14.10
C MET A 65 9.05 15.43 14.87
N ASP A 66 10.05 15.61 15.74
CA ASP A 66 10.59 14.52 16.56
C ASP A 66 9.62 14.07 17.66
N ILE A 67 8.94 14.98 18.35
CA ILE A 67 7.91 14.66 19.36
C ILE A 67 6.78 13.82 18.74
N PHE A 68 6.38 14.14 17.51
CA PHE A 68 5.29 13.46 16.81
C PHE A 68 5.76 12.35 15.86
N ARG A 69 7.01 11.90 16.00
CA ARG A 69 7.57 10.74 15.28
C ARG A 69 7.04 9.41 15.86
N ILE A 70 5.72 9.28 15.86
CA ILE A 70 5.00 8.15 16.47
C ILE A 70 3.95 7.56 15.54
N CYS A 71 3.51 6.34 15.85
CA CYS A 71 2.33 5.76 15.23
C CYS A 71 1.05 6.27 15.91
N ASP A 72 0.13 6.85 15.16
CA ASP A 72 -1.16 7.32 15.69
C ASP A 72 -2.09 6.19 16.18
N VAL A 73 -1.83 4.95 15.77
CA VAL A 73 -2.64 3.77 16.11
C VAL A 73 -2.12 3.04 17.35
N HIS A 74 -0.79 2.87 17.45
CA HIS A 74 -0.16 2.07 18.51
C HIS A 74 0.61 2.90 19.55
N ASP A 75 0.69 4.22 19.35
CA ASP A 75 1.44 5.17 20.21
C ASP A 75 2.93 4.79 20.45
N CYS A 76 3.48 3.97 19.55
CA CYS A 76 4.89 3.57 19.51
C CYS A 76 5.73 4.66 18.82
N ASN A 77 6.98 4.85 19.25
CA ASN A 77 7.96 5.63 18.49
C ASN A 77 8.29 4.93 17.18
N LEU A 78 8.35 5.68 16.08
CA LEU A 78 8.70 5.14 14.76
C LEU A 78 10.22 5.06 14.58
N THR A 79 10.71 3.89 14.19
CA THR A 79 12.15 3.66 13.94
C THR A 79 12.48 3.77 12.47
N THR A 80 13.72 4.13 12.14
CA THR A 80 14.16 4.20 10.74
C THR A 80 14.37 2.80 10.19
N LEU A 81 13.76 2.46 9.04
CA LEU A 81 13.99 1.17 8.40
C LEU A 81 15.30 1.17 7.60
N LEU A 82 16.17 0.21 7.87
CA LEU A 82 17.32 -0.10 7.01
C LEU A 82 16.79 -0.88 5.79
N ARG A 83 16.97 -0.29 4.62
CA ARG A 83 16.14 -0.47 3.41
C ARG A 83 16.39 -1.76 2.62
N ASN A 84 16.28 -2.93 3.25
CA ASN A 84 16.64 -4.21 2.62
C ASN A 84 15.49 -5.17 2.35
N ASP A 85 14.30 -4.95 2.91
CA ASP A 85 13.17 -5.86 2.65
C ASP A 85 12.39 -5.38 1.42
N PRO A 86 12.29 -6.19 0.35
CA PRO A 86 11.40 -5.88 -0.76
C PRO A 86 9.94 -5.82 -0.23
N PRO A 87 9.12 -4.88 -0.72
CA PRO A 87 7.73 -4.81 -0.31
C PRO A 87 7.06 -6.14 -0.68
N LEU A 88 6.35 -6.73 0.29
CA LEU A 88 5.48 -7.88 0.01
C LEU A 88 4.44 -7.43 -1.01
N GLU A 89 4.41 -8.13 -2.14
CA GLU A 89 3.41 -7.98 -3.18
C GLU A 89 2.05 -8.44 -2.64
N ILE A 90 1.26 -7.49 -2.16
CA ILE A 90 -0.11 -7.70 -1.69
C ILE A 90 -1.05 -7.05 -2.68
N ARG A 91 -2.17 -7.72 -2.93
CA ARG A 91 -3.26 -7.19 -3.75
C ARG A 91 -3.91 -5.98 -3.08
N ASP A 92 -4.04 -4.88 -3.81
CA ASP A 92 -4.73 -3.67 -3.34
C ASP A 92 -6.25 -3.93 -3.35
N THR A 93 -6.79 -4.25 -2.18
CA THR A 93 -8.24 -4.44 -1.97
C THR A 93 -8.78 -3.31 -1.09
N PRO A 94 -10.05 -2.88 -1.25
CA PRO A 94 -10.67 -1.92 -0.34
C PRO A 94 -10.55 -2.33 1.13
N GLU A 95 -10.65 -3.62 1.42
CA GLU A 95 -10.51 -4.20 2.75
C GLU A 95 -9.09 -4.03 3.30
N TYR A 96 -8.08 -4.34 2.47
CA TYR A 96 -6.68 -4.12 2.85
C TYR A 96 -6.37 -2.63 3.01
N ASP A 97 -6.87 -1.76 2.12
CA ASP A 97 -6.69 -0.31 2.22
C ASP A 97 -7.29 0.25 3.52
N GLN A 98 -8.49 -0.21 3.86
CA GLN A 98 -9.14 0.16 5.11
C GLN A 98 -8.34 -0.35 6.31
N ALA A 99 -7.93 -1.63 6.32
CA ALA A 99 -7.12 -2.20 7.39
C ALA A 99 -5.75 -1.50 7.51
N PHE A 100 -5.14 -1.15 6.39
CA PHE A 100 -3.90 -0.38 6.34
C PHE A 100 -4.07 0.98 6.99
N GLU A 101 -5.10 1.74 6.61
CA GLU A 101 -5.33 3.06 7.18
C GLU A 101 -5.83 3.05 8.64
N THR A 102 -6.37 1.93 9.14
CA THR A 102 -6.95 1.86 10.49
C THR A 102 -6.06 1.11 11.50
N ASN A 103 -5.50 -0.01 11.09
CA ASN A 103 -4.80 -0.93 11.99
C ASN A 103 -3.28 -0.83 11.86
N PHE A 104 -2.75 -0.61 10.65
CA PHE A 104 -1.30 -0.68 10.44
C PHE A 104 -0.73 0.34 9.44
N PRO A 105 -0.98 1.66 9.63
CA PRO A 105 -0.66 2.70 8.64
C PRO A 105 0.84 2.94 8.40
N PHE A 106 1.68 2.37 9.26
CA PHE A 106 3.15 2.44 9.19
C PHE A 106 3.81 1.06 9.06
N ALA A 107 3.08 0.07 8.53
CA ALA A 107 3.65 -1.26 8.29
C ALA A 107 4.46 -1.38 7.00
N SER A 108 4.12 -0.57 5.99
CA SER A 108 4.60 -0.75 4.60
C SER A 108 5.40 0.46 4.09
N GLY A 109 5.75 1.42 4.97
CA GLY A 109 6.01 2.80 4.57
C GLY A 109 7.46 3.29 4.71
N GLY A 110 8.06 3.68 3.59
CA GLY A 110 9.10 4.70 3.52
C GLY A 110 10.35 4.45 4.36
N ASP A 111 10.74 5.46 5.12
CA ASP A 111 11.91 5.45 6.00
C ASP A 111 11.52 5.19 7.47
N LEU A 112 10.24 5.11 7.83
CA LEU A 112 9.77 4.95 9.21
C LEU A 112 8.82 3.77 9.38
N ILE A 113 9.07 2.94 10.40
CA ILE A 113 8.26 1.77 10.72
C ILE A 113 7.81 1.77 12.18
N CYS A 114 6.62 1.21 12.43
CA CYS A 114 6.26 0.71 13.75
C CYS A 114 6.30 -0.81 13.73
N ALA A 115 7.01 -1.41 14.69
CA ALA A 115 7.10 -2.86 14.84
C ALA A 115 5.72 -3.51 15.08
N VAL A 116 4.83 -2.82 15.80
CA VAL A 116 3.46 -3.28 16.04
C VAL A 116 2.67 -3.27 14.73
N CYS A 117 2.69 -2.16 13.96
CA CYS A 117 2.07 -2.13 12.63
C CYS A 117 2.57 -3.28 11.73
N ARG A 118 3.88 -3.57 11.73
CA ARG A 118 4.45 -4.66 10.92
C ARG A 118 3.87 -6.02 11.33
N SER A 119 3.80 -6.27 12.64
CA SER A 119 3.25 -7.51 13.20
C SER A 119 1.75 -7.64 12.90
N GLU A 120 1.00 -6.55 13.07
CA GLU A 120 -0.43 -6.45 12.76
C GLU A 120 -0.71 -6.69 11.29
N ARG A 121 0.08 -6.10 10.40
CA ARG A 121 -0.01 -6.37 8.96
C ARG A 121 0.25 -7.84 8.65
N SER A 122 1.31 -8.42 9.21
CA SER A 122 1.62 -9.85 9.00
C SER A 122 0.48 -10.76 9.46
N ARG A 123 -0.10 -10.49 10.63
CA ARG A 123 -1.28 -11.19 11.14
C ARG A 123 -2.46 -11.04 10.20
N TRP A 124 -2.80 -9.81 9.82
CA TRP A 124 -3.93 -9.54 8.91
C TRP A 124 -3.78 -10.28 7.58
N ILE A 125 -2.58 -10.30 7.00
CA ILE A 125 -2.30 -11.05 5.76
C ILE A 125 -2.55 -12.54 5.96
N SER A 126 -2.10 -13.11 7.07
CA SER A 126 -2.29 -14.55 7.34
C SER A 126 -3.75 -14.92 7.56
N GLU A 127 -4.55 -14.00 8.10
CA GLU A 127 -5.98 -14.18 8.35
C GLU A 127 -6.84 -13.92 7.10
N ASN A 128 -6.32 -13.18 6.12
CA ASN A 128 -7.03 -12.74 4.92
C ASN A 128 -6.25 -13.10 3.64
N LEU A 129 -5.68 -14.32 3.60
CA LEU A 129 -4.81 -14.76 2.50
C LEU A 129 -5.51 -14.69 1.13
N ASP A 130 -6.80 -14.95 1.09
CA ASP A 130 -7.64 -14.86 -0.11
C ASP A 130 -7.73 -13.43 -0.66
N LEU A 131 -7.79 -12.43 0.22
CA LEU A 131 -7.80 -11.01 -0.17
C LEU A 131 -6.41 -10.51 -0.57
N CYS A 132 -5.35 -11.01 0.07
CA CYS A 132 -3.97 -10.57 -0.18
C CYS A 132 -3.32 -11.18 -1.42
N ARG A 133 -3.80 -12.35 -1.87
CA ARG A 133 -3.21 -13.07 -3.00
C ARG A 133 -3.36 -12.28 -4.30
N ILE A 134 -2.23 -11.77 -4.81
CA ILE A 134 -2.16 -11.24 -6.17
C ILE A 134 -2.39 -12.39 -7.16
N LEU A 135 -1.81 -13.57 -6.88
CA LEU A 135 -2.00 -14.77 -7.69
C LEU A 135 -3.37 -15.40 -7.40
N ARG A 136 -4.26 -15.37 -8.40
CA ARG A 136 -5.64 -15.87 -8.29
C ARG A 136 -5.73 -17.38 -8.45
N GLY A 137 -5.08 -17.92 -9.49
CA GLY A 137 -5.12 -19.34 -9.79
C GLY A 137 -4.19 -19.76 -10.92
N LYS A 138 -3.80 -21.03 -10.93
CA LYS A 138 -3.05 -21.64 -12.05
C LYS A 138 -3.90 -21.55 -13.32
N THR A 139 -3.25 -21.26 -14.44
CA THR A 139 -3.93 -21.09 -15.74
C THR A 139 -3.02 -21.52 -16.89
N THR A 140 -3.58 -21.66 -18.08
CA THR A 140 -2.85 -21.51 -19.34
C THR A 140 -3.07 -20.10 -19.89
N TYR A 141 -2.25 -19.65 -20.85
CA TYR A 141 -2.45 -18.35 -21.45
C TYR A 141 -3.75 -18.32 -22.29
N GLU A 142 -4.04 -19.39 -23.03
CA GLU A 142 -5.30 -19.59 -23.74
C GLU A 142 -6.52 -19.46 -22.81
N ALA A 143 -6.55 -20.22 -21.71
CA ALA A 143 -7.68 -20.17 -20.76
C ALA A 143 -7.83 -18.79 -20.08
N TYR A 144 -6.72 -18.08 -19.88
CA TYR A 144 -6.75 -16.71 -19.39
C TYR A 144 -7.41 -15.76 -20.42
N CYS A 145 -7.02 -15.87 -21.69
CA CYS A 145 -7.63 -15.09 -22.77
C CYS A 145 -9.12 -15.40 -22.97
N ASP A 146 -9.54 -16.66 -22.83
CA ASP A 146 -10.95 -17.04 -22.90
C ASP A 146 -11.78 -16.33 -21.82
N ARG A 147 -11.31 -16.33 -20.57
CA ARG A 147 -11.98 -15.64 -19.45
C ARG A 147 -12.07 -14.13 -19.64
N LEU A 148 -11.08 -13.51 -20.29
CA LEU A 148 -11.18 -12.08 -20.62
C LEU A 148 -12.37 -11.77 -21.53
N LEU A 149 -12.81 -12.74 -22.34
CA LEU A 149 -13.90 -12.58 -23.30
C LEU A 149 -15.27 -13.04 -22.77
N GLU A 150 -15.32 -13.75 -21.64
CA GLU A 150 -16.59 -14.19 -21.01
C GLU A 150 -17.51 -13.02 -20.65
N GLY A 151 -16.98 -11.81 -20.45
CA GLY A 151 -17.75 -10.60 -20.16
C GLY A 151 -18.44 -9.96 -21.37
N VAL A 152 -18.17 -10.41 -22.59
CA VAL A 152 -18.74 -9.83 -23.83
C VAL A 152 -20.02 -10.57 -24.19
N ALA A 153 -21.17 -9.97 -23.89
CA ALA A 153 -22.49 -10.60 -24.07
C ALA A 153 -22.88 -10.85 -25.54
N ASP A 154 -22.40 -10.03 -26.47
CA ASP A 154 -22.67 -10.18 -27.91
C ASP A 154 -21.62 -11.10 -28.57
N PRO A 155 -22.03 -12.26 -29.11
CA PRO A 155 -21.12 -13.18 -29.80
C PRO A 155 -20.36 -12.54 -30.96
N ALA A 156 -21.00 -11.65 -31.73
CA ALA A 156 -20.35 -11.03 -32.89
C ALA A 156 -19.25 -10.05 -32.45
N ALA A 157 -19.52 -9.26 -31.40
CA ALA A 157 -18.52 -8.41 -30.77
C ALA A 157 -17.36 -9.22 -30.19
N ARG A 158 -17.66 -10.36 -29.53
CA ARG A 158 -16.66 -11.28 -28.99
C ARG A 158 -15.74 -11.82 -30.09
N ASP A 159 -16.30 -12.33 -31.18
CA ASP A 159 -15.53 -12.88 -32.30
C ASP A 159 -14.65 -11.82 -32.96
N LYS A 160 -15.17 -10.60 -33.11
CA LYS A 160 -14.37 -9.48 -33.63
C LYS A 160 -13.18 -9.18 -32.73
N ILE A 161 -13.40 -9.02 -31.42
CA ILE A 161 -12.32 -8.76 -30.44
C ILE A 161 -11.28 -9.88 -30.49
N TRP A 162 -11.73 -11.15 -30.55
CA TRP A 162 -10.83 -12.29 -30.66
C TRP A 162 -9.97 -12.24 -31.91
N ASN A 163 -10.58 -12.01 -33.07
CA ASN A 163 -9.85 -11.95 -34.34
C ASN A 163 -8.84 -10.80 -34.36
N ASP A 164 -9.20 -9.64 -33.82
CA ASP A 164 -8.30 -8.48 -33.70
C ASP A 164 -7.14 -8.74 -32.73
N ALA A 165 -7.36 -9.55 -31.68
CA ALA A 165 -6.36 -9.86 -30.65
C ALA A 165 -5.52 -11.11 -30.95
N LYS A 166 -5.95 -11.99 -31.87
CA LYS A 166 -5.39 -13.35 -32.07
C LYS A 166 -3.89 -13.37 -32.30
N GLU A 167 -3.38 -12.52 -33.19
CA GLU A 167 -1.93 -12.47 -33.48
C GLU A 167 -1.13 -11.95 -32.28
N ARG A 168 -1.69 -11.00 -31.51
CA ARG A 168 -1.07 -10.52 -30.27
C ARG A 168 -1.04 -11.61 -29.21
N ILE A 169 -2.14 -12.36 -29.05
CA ILE A 169 -2.23 -13.50 -28.13
C ILE A 169 -1.20 -14.56 -28.50
N LYS A 170 -1.16 -14.99 -29.76
CA LYS A 170 -0.20 -15.99 -30.24
C LYS A 170 1.26 -15.55 -30.03
N LYS A 171 1.57 -14.29 -30.33
CA LYS A 171 2.91 -13.75 -30.07
C LYS A 171 3.25 -13.82 -28.58
N ARG A 172 2.31 -13.43 -27.71
CA ARG A 172 2.52 -13.47 -26.26
C ARG A 172 2.69 -14.90 -25.75
N GLU A 173 1.91 -15.84 -26.24
CA GLU A 173 2.01 -17.24 -25.88
C GLU A 173 3.42 -17.80 -26.16
N ILE A 174 3.95 -17.49 -27.35
CA ILE A 174 5.34 -17.84 -27.71
C ILE A 174 6.34 -17.19 -26.76
N GLU A 175 6.17 -15.90 -26.44
CA GLU A 175 7.03 -15.20 -25.48
C GLU A 175 7.00 -15.84 -24.09
N ILE A 176 5.81 -16.22 -23.59
CA ILE A 176 5.65 -16.89 -22.29
C ILE A 176 6.36 -18.24 -22.32
N HIS A 177 6.09 -19.08 -23.31
CA HIS A 177 6.74 -20.40 -23.43
C HIS A 177 8.26 -20.31 -23.52
N ALA A 178 8.79 -19.30 -24.23
CA ALA A 178 10.23 -19.07 -24.31
C ALA A 178 10.88 -18.70 -22.97
N GLN A 179 10.11 -18.22 -21.99
CA GLN A 179 10.60 -17.85 -20.66
C GLN A 179 10.37 -18.95 -19.61
N MET A 180 9.46 -19.90 -19.88
CA MET A 180 9.16 -20.99 -18.96
C MET A 180 10.23 -22.08 -19.00
N GLN A 181 10.54 -22.61 -17.83
CA GLN A 181 11.41 -23.76 -17.60
C GLN A 181 10.57 -24.98 -17.15
N PRO A 182 11.09 -26.21 -17.27
CA PRO A 182 10.42 -27.38 -16.70
C PRO A 182 10.15 -27.20 -15.20
N GLY A 183 8.89 -27.37 -14.79
CA GLY A 183 8.43 -27.16 -13.41
C GLY A 183 7.85 -25.77 -13.14
N ASP A 184 7.97 -24.83 -14.07
CA ASP A 184 7.31 -23.53 -13.97
C ASP A 184 5.79 -23.67 -14.10
N GLU A 185 5.08 -22.81 -13.36
CA GLU A 185 3.63 -22.70 -13.41
C GLU A 185 3.23 -21.33 -13.95
N LEU A 186 2.19 -21.28 -14.76
CA LEU A 186 1.58 -20.01 -15.16
C LEU A 186 0.37 -19.73 -14.27
N TRP A 187 0.32 -18.54 -13.69
CA TRP A 187 -0.73 -18.09 -12.79
C TRP A 187 -1.37 -16.81 -13.31
N GLU A 188 -2.69 -16.69 -13.15
CA GLU A 188 -3.39 -15.42 -13.29
C GLU A 188 -3.07 -14.55 -12.07
N TRP A 189 -2.79 -13.28 -12.31
CA TRP A 189 -2.56 -12.31 -11.25
C TRP A 189 -3.45 -11.08 -11.42
N ASP A 190 -3.85 -10.48 -10.30
CA ASP A 190 -4.63 -9.25 -10.23
C ASP A 190 -4.05 -8.35 -9.14
N GLY A 191 -3.55 -7.19 -9.55
CA GLY A 191 -2.98 -6.20 -8.65
C GLY A 191 -4.01 -5.57 -7.72
N GLY A 192 -5.31 -5.64 -8.05
CA GLY A 192 -6.37 -4.96 -7.32
C GLY A 192 -6.36 -3.42 -7.51
N GLY A 193 -7.38 -2.76 -6.96
CA GLY A 193 -7.49 -1.30 -6.87
C GLY A 193 -7.76 -0.53 -8.19
N TRP A 194 -8.75 0.37 -8.19
CA TRP A 194 -8.97 1.34 -9.27
C TRP A 194 -8.07 2.58 -9.17
N HIS A 195 -7.58 2.90 -7.95
CA HIS A 195 -7.03 4.23 -7.62
C HIS A 195 -5.54 4.44 -7.93
N ARG A 196 -4.78 3.41 -8.35
CA ARG A 196 -3.35 3.53 -8.71
C ARG A 196 -2.99 2.90 -10.07
N PHE A 197 -3.82 3.17 -11.08
CA PHE A 197 -3.72 2.76 -12.50
C PHE A 197 -4.41 1.43 -12.83
N ALA A 198 -5.72 1.52 -13.13
CA ALA A 198 -6.46 0.69 -14.10
C ALA A 198 -6.32 -0.84 -13.98
N GLY A 199 -6.81 -1.44 -12.88
CA GLY A 199 -7.24 -2.85 -12.85
C GLY A 199 -6.31 -3.81 -13.60
N ARG A 200 -5.00 -3.72 -13.32
CA ARG A 200 -3.99 -4.48 -14.03
C ARG A 200 -4.10 -5.93 -13.60
N ALA A 201 -4.53 -6.75 -14.54
CA ALA A 201 -4.50 -8.19 -14.43
C ALA A 201 -3.56 -8.73 -15.51
N GLY A 202 -3.21 -10.00 -15.38
CA GLY A 202 -2.39 -10.64 -16.38
C GLY A 202 -1.99 -12.04 -15.96
N VAL A 203 -0.88 -12.48 -16.52
CA VAL A 203 -0.28 -13.77 -16.17
C VAL A 203 1.14 -13.58 -15.65
N ALA A 204 1.52 -14.46 -14.74
CA ALA A 204 2.83 -14.50 -14.12
C ALA A 204 3.37 -15.92 -14.18
N VAL A 205 4.66 -16.05 -14.50
CA VAL A 205 5.38 -17.31 -14.35
C VAL A 205 5.86 -17.41 -12.92
N VAL A 206 5.52 -18.52 -12.28
CA VAL A 206 5.86 -18.84 -10.90
C VAL A 206 6.80 -20.05 -10.91
N ARG A 207 7.97 -19.86 -10.30
CA ARG A 207 9.00 -20.89 -10.13
C ARG A 207 9.31 -21.04 -8.65
N ASP A 208 9.21 -22.27 -8.14
CA ASP A 208 9.43 -22.58 -6.73
C ASP A 208 8.64 -21.66 -5.77
N GLY A 209 7.39 -21.35 -6.14
CA GLY A 209 6.49 -20.47 -5.37
C GLY A 209 6.82 -18.98 -5.45
N ARG A 210 7.72 -18.54 -6.34
CA ARG A 210 8.09 -17.14 -6.53
C ARG A 210 7.74 -16.66 -7.94
N ILE A 211 7.23 -15.45 -8.06
CA ILE A 211 7.01 -14.80 -9.35
C ILE A 211 8.38 -14.45 -9.95
N VAL A 212 8.70 -15.00 -11.12
CA VAL A 212 9.97 -14.73 -11.84
C VAL A 212 9.78 -13.79 -13.03
N LYS A 213 8.57 -13.76 -13.60
CA LYS A 213 8.20 -12.85 -14.69
C LYS A 213 6.71 -12.61 -14.67
N GLN A 214 6.29 -11.40 -15.03
CA GLN A 214 4.89 -11.03 -15.16
C GLN A 214 4.63 -10.25 -16.44
N TRP A 215 3.44 -10.44 -16.99
CA TRP A 215 2.89 -9.68 -18.11
C TRP A 215 1.58 -9.05 -17.65
N CYS A 216 1.45 -7.75 -17.90
CA CYS A 216 0.21 -7.03 -17.70
C CYS A 216 -0.58 -7.09 -19.01
N GLU A 217 -1.75 -7.70 -18.97
CA GLU A 217 -2.68 -7.70 -20.09
C GLU A 217 -3.79 -6.71 -19.72
N ILE A 218 -3.75 -5.52 -20.35
CA ILE A 218 -4.74 -4.48 -20.07
C ILE A 218 -6.12 -5.05 -20.43
N LYS A 219 -7.07 -5.02 -19.49
CA LYS A 219 -8.50 -5.16 -19.82
C LYS A 219 -8.86 -3.98 -20.71
N SER A 220 -8.93 -4.23 -22.03
CA SER A 220 -9.43 -3.27 -23.02
C SER A 220 -10.88 -2.94 -22.76
#